data_AF-A0A1V9FTW6-F1
#
_entry.id   AF-A0A1V9FTW6-F1
#
_cell.length_a   1.000
_cell.length_b   1.000
_cell.length_c   1.000
_cell.angle_alpha   90.00
_cell.angle_beta   90.00
_cell.angle_gamma   90.00
#
_symmetry.space_group_name_H-M   'P 1'
#
loop_
_entity.id
_entity.type
_entity.pdbx_description
1 polymer ?
#
loop_
_entity_poly.entity_id
_entity_poly.type
_entity_poly.pdbx_seq_one_letter_code
_entity_poly.pdbx_strand_id
1 'polypeptide(L)'
;MITGALLLFYISNAQSPAFDIMQLMEKQPPVSATVTEAYGQFYPKGKKSVYQQYESSVQAQINLLADESQHQSAVLSMLAGRFDQERKRYDDFIKVVIAEEPELKKKQQAATTDYFYELDNFQRVINNALDSIVKSETDYGIQAEKILKAYQRILPGFVKKAKGVIGGMNEYLNKKGYNAVLNKQDKTHKYYIQLLEVRGLWLEKIREINKLTESGAKYAADMHFYAGGKEVGGKK
;
A
#
# COMPACT_ATOMS: atom_id res chain seq x y z
N MET A 1 11.14 20.81 -19.65
CA MET A 1 11.73 19.47 -19.47
C MET A 1 12.17 19.34 -18.02
N ILE A 2 11.30 18.81 -17.14
CA ILE A 2 11.59 18.66 -15.71
C ILE A 2 12.02 17.21 -15.48
N THR A 3 13.33 17.05 -15.45
CA THR A 3 14.15 16.05 -14.76
C THR A 3 13.44 14.89 -14.05
N GLY A 4 13.41 13.74 -14.72
CA GLY A 4 13.18 12.40 -14.14
C GLY A 4 14.35 11.87 -13.29
N ALA A 5 15.08 12.75 -12.60
CA ALA A 5 16.31 12.42 -11.86
C ALA A 5 16.12 12.36 -10.33
N LEU A 6 14.93 12.65 -9.81
CA LEU A 6 14.69 12.73 -8.36
C LEU A 6 14.20 11.43 -7.70
N LEU A 7 13.99 10.35 -8.47
CA LEU A 7 13.51 9.07 -7.91
C LEU A 7 14.61 8.04 -7.58
N LEU A 8 15.88 8.30 -7.91
CA LEU A 8 16.96 7.29 -7.80
C LEU A 8 17.91 7.47 -6.60
N PHE A 9 17.62 8.35 -5.64
CA PHE A 9 18.49 8.62 -4.49
C PHE A 9 18.08 7.96 -3.15
N TYR A 10 17.29 6.87 -3.18
CA TYR A 10 16.83 6.21 -1.95
C TYR A 10 17.03 4.69 -1.94
N ILE A 11 18.22 4.24 -2.36
CA ILE A 11 18.66 2.87 -2.10
C ILE A 11 19.91 2.97 -1.22
N SER A 12 19.83 2.36 -0.03
CA SER A 12 20.90 2.12 0.97
C SER A 12 21.22 3.18 2.05
N ASN A 13 20.30 4.06 2.46
CA ASN A 13 20.40 4.70 3.78
C ASN A 13 19.54 3.92 4.76
N ALA A 14 20.12 3.54 5.91
CA ALA A 14 19.40 2.97 7.04
C ALA A 14 18.15 3.82 7.30
N GLN A 15 17.00 3.33 6.85
CA GLN A 15 15.75 4.05 7.00
C GLN A 15 15.42 4.03 8.50
N SER A 16 15.25 5.21 9.08
CA SER A 16 14.90 5.32 10.49
C SER A 16 13.52 4.73 10.73
N PRO A 17 13.28 4.00 11.84
CA PRO A 17 11.93 3.65 12.27
C PRO A 17 11.09 4.90 12.60
N ALA A 18 11.75 6.04 12.79
CA ALA A 18 11.13 7.36 12.77
C ALA A 18 10.95 7.83 11.31
N PHE A 19 9.76 7.59 10.77
CA PHE A 19 9.34 8.12 9.48
C PHE A 19 7.95 8.75 9.61
N ASP A 20 7.66 9.69 8.71
CA ASP A 20 6.33 10.28 8.58
C ASP A 20 5.48 9.41 7.65
N ILE A 21 4.47 8.77 8.24
CA ILE A 21 3.54 7.91 7.50
C ILE A 21 2.74 8.67 6.46
N MET A 22 2.42 9.94 6.72
CA MET A 22 1.70 10.78 5.77
C MET A 22 2.59 11.13 4.59
N GLN A 23 3.89 11.37 4.83
CA GLN A 23 4.84 11.60 3.74
C GLN A 23 4.97 10.38 2.81
N LEU A 24 4.93 9.15 3.34
CA LEU A 24 4.90 7.95 2.50
C LEU A 24 3.61 7.87 1.69
N MET A 25 2.47 8.17 2.30
CA MET A 25 1.17 8.17 1.62
C MET A 25 1.10 9.22 0.49
N GLU A 26 1.75 10.38 0.64
CA GLU A 26 1.85 11.40 -0.41
C GLU A 26 2.76 10.99 -1.59
N LYS A 27 3.70 10.06 -1.36
CA LYS A 27 4.59 9.52 -2.41
C LYS A 27 3.95 8.39 -3.23
N GLN A 28 2.69 8.05 -2.97
CA GLN A 28 2.01 7.00 -3.69
C GLN A 28 2.01 7.29 -5.21
N PRO A 29 2.41 6.33 -6.05
CA PRO A 29 2.34 6.51 -7.49
C PRO A 29 0.90 6.76 -7.95
N PRO A 30 0.66 7.68 -8.91
CA PRO A 30 -0.66 7.88 -9.47
C PRO A 30 -1.08 6.68 -10.34
N VAL A 31 -2.37 6.60 -10.67
CA VAL A 31 -2.83 5.75 -11.78
C VAL A 31 -2.16 6.25 -13.06
N SER A 32 -1.68 5.35 -13.92
CA SER A 32 -1.08 5.72 -15.21
C SER A 32 -2.02 6.63 -16.00
N ALA A 33 -1.49 7.63 -16.71
CA ALA A 33 -2.30 8.61 -17.43
C ALA A 33 -2.89 8.01 -18.71
N THR A 34 -2.14 7.10 -19.36
CA THR A 34 -2.51 6.47 -20.63
C THR A 34 -2.28 4.97 -20.62
N VAL A 35 -2.95 4.26 -21.53
CA VAL A 35 -2.78 2.82 -21.75
C VAL A 35 -1.34 2.51 -22.21
N THR A 36 -0.75 3.34 -23.06
CA THR A 36 0.65 3.20 -23.50
C THR A 36 1.63 3.32 -22.34
N GLU A 37 1.40 4.29 -21.43
CA GLU A 37 2.21 4.43 -20.21
C GLU A 37 2.09 3.19 -19.32
N ALA A 38 0.86 2.71 -19.09
CA ALA A 38 0.61 1.50 -18.33
C ALA A 38 1.31 0.29 -18.97
N TYR A 39 1.16 0.08 -20.27
CA TYR A 39 1.82 -0.99 -21.01
C TYR A 39 3.36 -0.93 -20.86
N GLY A 40 3.94 0.25 -21.05
CA GLY A 40 5.37 0.46 -20.87
C GLY A 40 5.86 0.24 -19.43
N GLN A 41 5.01 0.30 -18.42
CA GLN A 41 5.37 -0.05 -17.04
C GLN A 41 5.47 -1.56 -16.81
N PHE A 42 4.81 -2.40 -17.63
CA PHE A 42 4.74 -3.85 -17.45
C PHE A 42 5.40 -4.70 -18.55
N TYR A 43 5.61 -4.21 -19.79
CA TYR A 43 6.13 -5.03 -20.91
C TYR A 43 7.11 -4.31 -21.88
N PRO A 44 8.09 -5.03 -22.47
CA PRO A 44 8.94 -6.06 -21.86
C PRO A 44 10.24 -5.44 -21.31
N LYS A 45 10.50 -5.61 -20.00
CA LYS A 45 11.54 -4.86 -19.27
C LYS A 45 12.30 -5.69 -18.23
N GLY A 46 13.59 -5.36 -18.07
CA GLY A 46 14.46 -5.80 -16.96
C GLY A 46 14.52 -4.84 -15.76
N LYS A 47 13.50 -4.00 -15.50
CA LYS A 47 13.46 -3.05 -14.37
C LYS A 47 12.11 -3.12 -13.63
N LYS A 48 12.13 -2.96 -12.29
CA LYS A 48 10.93 -2.90 -11.44
C LYS A 48 10.02 -1.71 -11.82
N SER A 49 8.70 -1.91 -11.81
CA SER A 49 7.70 -0.84 -12.03
C SER A 49 7.73 0.20 -10.90
N VAL A 50 7.15 1.39 -11.12
CA VAL A 50 7.03 2.42 -10.07
C VAL A 50 6.23 1.93 -8.86
N TYR A 51 5.20 1.10 -9.10
CA TYR A 51 4.40 0.47 -8.05
C TYR A 51 5.20 -0.54 -7.23
N GLN A 52 6.03 -1.35 -7.90
CA GLN A 52 6.92 -2.32 -7.24
C GLN A 52 8.05 -1.65 -6.45
N GLN A 53 8.58 -0.53 -6.94
CA GLN A 53 9.59 0.26 -6.22
C GLN A 53 8.99 0.90 -4.97
N TYR A 54 7.79 1.46 -5.09
CA TYR A 54 7.05 2.01 -3.96
C TYR A 54 6.69 0.92 -2.94
N GLU A 55 6.15 -0.21 -3.38
CA GLU A 55 5.85 -1.36 -2.50
C GLU A 55 7.11 -1.86 -1.78
N SER A 56 8.26 -1.95 -2.48
CA SER A 56 9.53 -2.31 -1.85
C SER A 56 9.93 -1.30 -0.75
N SER A 57 9.65 -0.02 -0.94
CA SER A 57 9.93 1.03 0.04
C SER A 57 9.03 0.92 1.27
N VAL A 58 7.73 0.65 1.08
CA VAL A 58 6.79 0.41 2.18
C VAL A 58 7.14 -0.88 2.93
N GLN A 59 7.51 -1.95 2.21
CA GLN A 59 7.93 -3.21 2.82
C GLN A 59 9.19 -3.06 3.66
N ALA A 60 10.16 -2.25 3.20
CA ALA A 60 11.36 -1.97 3.97
C ALA A 60 11.02 -1.32 5.32
N GLN A 61 10.05 -0.40 5.35
CA GLN A 61 9.57 0.23 6.59
C GLN A 61 8.87 -0.76 7.52
N ILE A 62 8.02 -1.65 6.98
CA ILE A 62 7.39 -2.71 7.77
C ILE A 62 8.45 -3.63 8.39
N ASN A 63 9.46 -4.02 7.62
CA ASN A 63 10.56 -4.86 8.11
C ASN A 63 11.33 -4.15 9.23
N LEU A 64 11.61 -2.85 9.08
CA LEU A 64 12.29 -2.06 10.11
C LEU A 64 11.48 -1.96 11.40
N LEU A 65 10.15 -1.79 11.32
CA LEU A 65 9.29 -1.81 12.50
C LEU A 65 9.30 -3.19 13.19
N ALA A 66 9.27 -4.27 12.41
CA ALA A 66 9.36 -5.63 12.94
C ALA A 66 10.70 -5.88 13.66
N ASP A 67 11.81 -5.50 13.03
CA ASP A 67 13.15 -5.61 13.59
C ASP A 67 13.30 -4.76 14.87
N GLU A 68 12.76 -3.54 14.86
CA GLU A 68 12.78 -2.60 15.99
C GLU A 68 11.92 -3.10 17.17
N SER A 69 10.84 -3.84 16.88
CA SER A 69 10.06 -4.54 17.89
C SER A 69 10.75 -5.78 18.46
N GLN A 70 11.96 -6.11 17.99
CA GLN A 70 12.65 -7.37 18.27
C GLN A 70 11.75 -8.58 18.01
N HIS A 71 10.89 -8.48 16.98
CA HIS A 71 9.85 -9.44 16.64
C HIS A 71 8.86 -9.76 17.78
N GLN A 72 8.80 -8.99 18.88
CA GLN A 72 7.83 -9.21 19.96
C GLN A 72 6.38 -9.03 19.51
N SER A 73 6.17 -8.28 18.41
CA SER A 73 4.88 -8.19 17.76
C SER A 73 4.70 -9.32 16.74
N ALA A 74 3.71 -10.19 17.01
CA ALA A 74 3.27 -11.18 16.04
C ALA A 74 2.70 -10.53 14.77
N VAL A 75 1.96 -9.44 14.92
CA VAL A 75 1.37 -8.69 13.80
C VAL A 75 2.45 -8.15 12.87
N LEU A 76 3.46 -7.44 13.39
CA LEU A 76 4.56 -6.92 12.57
C LEU A 76 5.35 -8.04 11.91
N SER A 77 5.56 -9.16 12.60
CA SER A 77 6.25 -10.32 12.03
C SER A 77 5.47 -10.98 10.90
N MET A 78 4.13 -11.00 10.98
CA MET A 78 3.26 -11.42 9.87
C MET A 78 3.35 -10.45 8.69
N LEU A 79 3.25 -9.14 8.94
CA LEU A 79 3.32 -8.11 7.89
C LEU A 79 4.69 -8.10 7.19
N ALA A 80 5.77 -8.40 7.93
CA ALA A 80 7.13 -8.53 7.42
C ALA A 80 7.39 -9.86 6.67
N GLY A 81 6.44 -10.80 6.69
CA GLY A 81 6.61 -12.13 6.09
C GLY A 81 7.61 -13.03 6.82
N ARG A 82 7.89 -12.74 8.10
CA ARG A 82 8.87 -13.48 8.92
C ARG A 82 8.24 -14.33 10.02
N PHE A 83 6.92 -14.32 10.13
CA PHE A 83 6.19 -15.00 11.21
C PHE A 83 6.63 -16.46 11.43
N ASP A 84 6.75 -17.26 10.37
CA ASP A 84 7.15 -18.67 10.53
C ASP A 84 8.62 -18.85 10.97
N GLN A 85 9.49 -17.91 10.61
CA GLN A 85 10.90 -17.92 11.04
C GLN A 85 11.00 -17.54 12.51
N GLU A 86 10.30 -16.48 12.91
CA GLU A 86 10.32 -15.98 14.29
C GLU A 86 9.57 -16.92 15.24
N ARG A 87 8.46 -17.52 14.79
CA ARG A 87 7.74 -18.55 15.55
C ARG A 87 8.62 -19.76 15.89
N LYS A 88 9.59 -20.12 15.05
CA LYS A 88 10.52 -21.22 15.33
C LYS A 88 11.67 -20.81 16.27
N ARG A 89 11.98 -19.52 16.35
CA ARG A 89 13.03 -18.98 17.24
C ARG A 89 12.52 -18.81 18.67
N TYR A 90 11.24 -18.50 18.83
CA TYR A 90 10.57 -18.38 20.11
C TYR A 90 9.63 -19.57 20.29
N ASP A 91 10.01 -20.54 21.12
CA ASP A 91 9.21 -21.76 21.42
C ASP A 91 7.74 -21.46 21.78
N ASP A 92 7.46 -20.22 22.21
CA ASP A 92 6.15 -19.72 22.59
C ASP A 92 5.85 -18.31 22.04
N PHE A 93 6.14 -18.04 20.76
CA PHE A 93 5.89 -16.74 20.12
C PHE A 93 4.44 -16.22 20.30
N ILE A 94 3.46 -17.13 20.32
CA ILE A 94 2.03 -16.81 20.53
C ILE A 94 1.74 -16.34 21.97
N LYS A 95 2.63 -16.64 22.93
CA LYS A 95 2.50 -16.22 24.34
C LYS A 95 3.13 -14.85 24.62
N VAL A 96 3.77 -14.21 23.63
CA VAL A 96 4.31 -12.86 23.79
C VAL A 96 3.13 -11.88 23.86
N VAL A 97 2.77 -11.48 25.08
CA VAL A 97 1.74 -10.49 25.34
C VAL A 97 2.40 -9.11 25.39
N ILE A 98 2.06 -8.26 24.42
CA ILE A 98 2.48 -6.86 24.45
C ILE A 98 1.54 -6.05 25.35
N ALA A 99 2.06 -4.99 25.97
CA ALA A 99 1.21 -4.07 26.69
C ALA A 99 0.36 -3.26 25.71
N GLU A 100 -0.95 -3.22 25.94
CA GLU A 100 -1.89 -2.46 25.12
C GLU A 100 -2.55 -1.34 25.94
N GLU A 101 -2.63 -0.15 25.34
CA GLU A 101 -3.43 0.96 25.82
C GLU A 101 -4.86 0.80 25.28
N PRO A 102 -5.89 0.67 26.15
CA PRO A 102 -7.25 0.36 25.71
C PRO A 102 -7.90 1.42 24.81
N GLU A 103 -7.66 2.72 25.04
CA GLU A 103 -8.24 3.76 24.20
C GLU A 103 -7.63 3.74 22.80
N LEU A 104 -6.32 3.59 22.70
CA LEU A 104 -5.59 3.42 21.45
C LEU A 104 -6.11 2.20 20.68
N LYS A 105 -6.30 1.05 21.35
CA LYS A 105 -6.86 -0.15 20.72
C LYS A 105 -8.25 0.11 20.16
N LYS A 106 -9.13 0.75 20.94
CA LYS A 106 -10.48 1.12 20.50
C LYS A 106 -10.44 2.07 19.31
N LYS A 107 -9.55 3.06 19.34
CA LYS A 107 -9.38 4.04 18.25
C LYS A 107 -8.86 3.39 16.97
N GLN A 108 -7.88 2.50 17.10
CA GLN A 108 -7.34 1.68 16.00
C GLN A 108 -8.43 0.81 15.38
N GLN A 109 -9.24 0.13 16.19
CA GLN A 109 -10.36 -0.69 15.69
C GLN A 109 -11.38 0.15 14.93
N ALA A 110 -11.80 1.29 15.48
CA ALA A 110 -12.72 2.20 14.80
C ALA A 110 -12.16 2.69 13.46
N ALA A 111 -10.91 3.16 13.42
CA ALA A 111 -10.26 3.61 12.19
C ALA A 111 -10.09 2.45 11.19
N THR A 112 -9.85 1.23 11.65
CA THR A 112 -9.78 0.04 10.78
C THR A 112 -11.14 -0.26 10.15
N THR A 113 -12.22 -0.19 10.93
CA THR A 113 -13.59 -0.34 10.43
C THR A 113 -13.92 0.74 9.40
N ASP A 114 -13.60 2.00 9.68
CA ASP A 114 -13.84 3.11 8.75
C ASP A 114 -13.06 2.93 7.43
N TYR A 115 -11.81 2.46 7.52
CA TYR A 115 -11.02 2.13 6.33
C TYR A 115 -11.67 1.03 5.49
N PHE A 116 -12.09 -0.08 6.12
CA PHE A 116 -12.71 -1.19 5.42
C PHE A 116 -14.06 -0.80 4.80
N TYR A 117 -14.85 0.03 5.48
CA TYR A 117 -16.06 0.58 4.90
C TYR A 117 -15.78 1.35 3.60
N GLU A 118 -14.73 2.16 3.57
CA GLU A 118 -14.35 2.88 2.35
C GLU A 118 -13.75 1.96 1.27
N LEU A 119 -13.02 0.92 1.67
CA LEU A 119 -12.51 -0.10 0.75
C LEU A 119 -13.66 -0.89 0.09
N ASP A 120 -14.64 -1.34 0.87
CA ASP A 120 -15.80 -2.09 0.37
C ASP A 120 -16.62 -1.23 -0.60
N ASN A 121 -16.82 0.05 -0.26
CA ASN A 121 -17.48 1.00 -1.15
C ASN A 121 -16.71 1.17 -2.47
N PHE A 122 -15.39 1.31 -2.40
CA PHE A 122 -14.53 1.39 -3.59
C PHE A 122 -14.65 0.12 -4.43
N GLN A 123 -14.46 -1.06 -3.83
CA GLN A 123 -14.51 -2.35 -4.50
C GLN A 123 -15.86 -2.57 -5.20
N ARG A 124 -16.97 -2.26 -4.53
CA ARG A 124 -18.30 -2.33 -5.14
C ARG A 124 -18.42 -1.44 -6.36
N VAL A 125 -18.00 -0.18 -6.27
CA VAL A 125 -18.15 0.79 -7.36
C VAL A 125 -17.23 0.46 -8.53
N ILE A 126 -15.97 0.07 -8.27
CA ILE A 126 -15.04 -0.28 -9.33
C ILE A 126 -15.45 -1.59 -10.02
N ASN A 127 -15.83 -2.64 -9.27
CA ASN A 127 -16.24 -3.92 -9.86
C ASN A 127 -17.49 -3.75 -10.74
N ASN A 128 -18.48 -2.97 -10.30
CA ASN A 128 -19.65 -2.66 -11.13
C ASN A 128 -19.27 -1.94 -12.43
N ALA A 129 -18.27 -1.04 -12.38
CA ALA A 129 -17.78 -0.36 -13.57
C ALA A 129 -17.04 -1.33 -14.51
N LEU A 130 -16.17 -2.19 -13.97
CA LEU A 130 -15.42 -3.19 -14.74
C LEU A 130 -16.36 -4.19 -15.40
N ASP A 131 -17.34 -4.73 -14.67
CA ASP A 131 -18.34 -5.66 -15.19
C ASP A 131 -19.15 -5.03 -16.33
N SER A 132 -19.55 -3.77 -16.17
CA SER A 132 -20.27 -3.03 -17.21
C SER A 132 -19.43 -2.84 -18.47
N ILE A 133 -18.14 -2.51 -18.33
CA ILE A 133 -17.21 -2.36 -19.45
C ILE A 133 -17.02 -3.69 -20.17
N VAL A 134 -16.72 -4.77 -19.45
CA VAL A 134 -16.47 -6.09 -20.03
C VAL A 134 -17.71 -6.66 -20.74
N LYS A 135 -18.91 -6.37 -20.23
CA LYS A 135 -20.18 -6.80 -20.87
C LYS A 135 -20.55 -5.98 -22.11
N SER A 136 -20.20 -4.69 -22.14
CA SER A 136 -20.64 -3.78 -23.19
C SER A 136 -19.61 -3.58 -24.30
N GLU A 137 -18.35 -3.90 -24.06
CA GLU A 137 -17.26 -3.68 -25.00
C GLU A 137 -16.58 -5.00 -25.37
N THR A 138 -16.38 -5.24 -26.66
CA THR A 138 -15.72 -6.47 -27.15
C THR A 138 -14.31 -6.20 -27.68
N ASP A 139 -14.00 -4.94 -27.97
CA ASP A 139 -12.66 -4.51 -28.38
C ASP A 139 -11.76 -4.32 -27.14
N TYR A 140 -10.66 -5.07 -27.08
CA TYR A 140 -9.74 -5.03 -25.94
C TYR A 140 -8.99 -3.69 -25.80
N GLY A 141 -8.73 -2.97 -26.90
CA GLY A 141 -8.12 -1.65 -26.86
C GLY A 141 -9.07 -0.63 -26.22
N ILE A 142 -10.34 -0.65 -26.63
CA ILE A 142 -11.37 0.21 -26.04
C ILE A 142 -11.66 -0.19 -24.58
N GLN A 143 -11.66 -1.49 -24.25
CA GLN A 143 -11.75 -1.95 -22.86
C GLN A 143 -10.61 -1.38 -22.01
N ALA A 144 -9.37 -1.47 -22.48
CA ALA A 144 -8.19 -0.96 -21.77
C ALA A 144 -8.34 0.53 -21.40
N GLU A 145 -8.77 1.35 -22.36
CA GLU A 145 -9.00 2.78 -22.13
C GLU A 145 -10.14 3.03 -21.14
N LYS A 146 -11.27 2.34 -21.30
CA LYS A 146 -12.44 2.51 -20.41
C LYS A 146 -12.12 2.08 -18.99
N ILE A 147 -11.40 0.99 -18.80
CA ILE A 147 -10.95 0.50 -17.49
C ILE A 147 -10.03 1.52 -16.83
N LEU A 148 -9.02 2.02 -17.57
CA LEU A 148 -8.09 3.01 -17.03
C LEU A 148 -8.84 4.28 -16.58
N LYS A 149 -9.77 4.78 -17.40
CA LYS A 149 -10.63 5.93 -17.07
C LYS A 149 -11.50 5.67 -15.83
N ALA A 150 -12.02 4.45 -15.66
CA ALA A 150 -12.80 4.09 -14.48
C ALA A 150 -11.96 4.20 -13.21
N TYR A 151 -10.74 3.65 -13.21
CA TYR A 151 -9.80 3.78 -12.09
C TYR A 151 -9.40 5.24 -11.83
N GLN A 152 -9.06 6.00 -12.88
CA GLN A 152 -8.70 7.43 -12.76
C GLN A 152 -9.84 8.26 -12.14
N ARG A 153 -11.11 7.90 -12.40
CA ARG A 153 -12.28 8.60 -11.84
C ARG A 153 -12.59 8.18 -10.40
N ILE A 154 -12.53 6.88 -10.11
CA ILE A 154 -13.06 6.31 -8.86
C ILE A 154 -12.00 6.28 -7.76
N LEU A 155 -10.77 5.88 -8.10
CA LEU A 155 -9.70 5.66 -7.12
C LEU A 155 -9.33 6.92 -6.32
N PRO A 156 -9.22 8.13 -6.91
CA PRO A 156 -8.87 9.33 -6.13
C PRO A 156 -9.85 9.64 -4.99
N GLY A 157 -11.14 9.36 -5.19
CA GLY A 157 -12.16 9.53 -4.16
C GLY A 157 -11.92 8.61 -2.96
N PHE A 158 -11.63 7.34 -3.23
CA PHE A 158 -11.24 6.37 -2.20
C PHE A 158 -9.94 6.77 -1.50
N VAL A 159 -8.88 7.08 -2.26
CA VAL A 159 -7.58 7.48 -1.73
C VAL A 159 -7.72 8.68 -0.79
N LYS A 160 -8.50 9.70 -1.17
CA LYS A 160 -8.75 10.88 -0.33
C LYS A 160 -9.36 10.50 1.02
N LYS A 161 -10.35 9.61 1.04
CA LYS A 161 -11.01 9.18 2.27
C LYS A 161 -10.12 8.28 3.13
N ALA A 162 -9.42 7.33 2.51
CA ALA A 162 -8.43 6.49 3.18
C ALA A 162 -7.32 7.33 3.82
N LYS A 163 -6.82 8.36 3.12
CA LYS A 163 -5.89 9.36 3.68
C LYS A 163 -6.48 10.06 4.90
N GLY A 164 -7.77 10.41 4.88
CA GLY A 164 -8.45 11.00 6.03
C GLY A 164 -8.48 10.09 7.26
N VAL A 165 -8.74 8.79 7.06
CA VAL A 165 -8.72 7.79 8.15
C VAL A 165 -7.33 7.63 8.74
N ILE A 166 -6.31 7.43 7.89
CA ILE A 166 -4.90 7.28 8.33
C ILE A 166 -4.42 8.57 9.01
N GLY A 167 -4.74 9.73 8.43
CA GLY A 167 -4.41 11.04 8.97
C GLY A 167 -5.02 11.28 10.35
N GLY A 168 -6.31 10.96 10.54
CA GLY A 168 -6.98 11.10 11.83
C GLY A 168 -6.37 10.21 12.92
N MET A 169 -5.84 9.03 12.55
CA MET A 169 -5.09 8.20 13.49
C MET A 169 -3.71 8.80 13.82
N ASN A 170 -3.00 9.32 12.81
CA ASN A 170 -1.72 9.99 13.02
C ASN A 170 -1.86 11.25 13.91
N GLU A 171 -2.92 12.04 13.71
CA GLU A 171 -3.27 13.18 14.57
C GLU A 171 -3.54 12.74 16.02
N TYR A 172 -4.25 11.63 16.21
CA TYR A 172 -4.47 11.07 17.54
C TYR A 172 -3.15 10.66 18.22
N LEU A 173 -2.25 9.98 17.51
CA LEU A 173 -0.92 9.63 18.02
C LEU A 173 -0.08 10.87 18.37
N ASN A 174 -0.15 11.93 17.57
CA ASN A 174 0.49 13.21 17.89
C ASN A 174 -0.09 13.82 19.17
N LYS A 175 -1.42 13.91 19.27
CA LYS A 175 -2.12 14.47 20.43
C LYS A 175 -1.78 13.75 21.74
N LYS A 176 -1.61 12.43 21.69
CA LYS A 176 -1.22 11.60 22.85
C LYS A 176 0.29 11.57 23.11
N GLY A 177 1.11 12.24 22.29
CA GLY A 177 2.57 12.24 22.40
C GLY A 177 3.24 10.93 21.93
N TYR A 178 2.49 9.98 21.40
CA TYR A 178 2.99 8.68 20.96
C TYR A 178 3.92 8.77 19.74
N ASN A 179 3.68 9.72 18.83
CA ASN A 179 4.63 9.95 17.74
C ASN A 179 5.97 10.49 18.27
N ALA A 180 6.01 11.23 19.37
CA ALA A 180 7.27 11.66 19.98
C ALA A 180 8.02 10.48 20.62
N VAL A 181 7.31 9.54 21.26
CA VAL A 181 7.86 8.28 21.77
C VAL A 181 8.55 7.50 20.64
N LEU A 182 7.84 7.30 19.52
CA LEU A 182 8.38 6.60 18.35
C LEU A 182 9.55 7.33 17.70
N ASN A 183 9.47 8.66 17.58
CA ASN A 183 10.52 9.45 16.93
C ASN A 183 11.81 9.51 17.76
N LYS A 184 11.70 9.47 19.09
CA LYS A 184 12.84 9.39 20.02
C LYS A 184 13.34 7.96 20.24
N GLN A 185 12.65 6.96 19.67
CA GLN A 185 12.92 5.55 19.92
C GLN A 185 12.95 5.22 21.42
N ASP A 186 12.00 5.77 22.19
CA ASP A 186 11.91 5.54 23.63
C ASP A 186 11.35 4.13 23.92
N LYS A 187 12.24 3.14 23.88
CA LYS A 187 11.96 1.71 24.13
C LYS A 187 11.47 1.44 25.56
N THR A 188 11.63 2.40 26.48
CA THR A 188 11.19 2.25 27.87
C THR A 188 9.70 2.54 28.05
N HIS A 189 9.08 3.21 27.06
CA HIS A 189 7.66 3.50 27.10
C HIS A 189 6.83 2.21 27.09
N LYS A 190 5.93 2.07 28.07
CA LYS A 190 5.11 0.86 28.28
C LYS A 190 4.46 0.33 27.00
N TYR A 191 3.94 1.21 26.15
CA TYR A 191 3.21 0.84 24.92
C TYR A 191 4.07 0.85 23.65
N TYR A 192 5.40 0.96 23.75
CA TYR A 192 6.30 1.15 22.59
C TYR A 192 6.03 0.15 21.45
N ILE A 193 5.93 -1.14 21.77
CA ILE A 193 5.67 -2.19 20.77
C ILE A 193 4.29 -2.01 20.11
N GLN A 194 3.25 -1.72 20.88
CA GLN A 194 1.91 -1.45 20.33
C GLN A 194 1.93 -0.22 19.39
N LEU A 195 2.72 0.81 19.72
CA LEU A 195 2.86 1.99 18.86
C LEU A 195 3.52 1.65 17.52
N LEU A 196 4.52 0.77 17.51
CA LEU A 196 5.11 0.23 16.28
C LEU A 196 4.09 -0.59 15.48
N GLU A 197 3.28 -1.43 16.14
CA GLU A 197 2.22 -2.21 15.50
C GLU A 197 1.21 -1.33 14.78
N VAL A 198 0.74 -0.27 15.44
CA VAL A 198 -0.20 0.67 14.87
C VAL A 198 0.39 1.31 13.60
N ARG A 199 1.67 1.72 13.61
CA ARG A 199 2.34 2.21 12.39
C ARG A 199 2.40 1.15 11.30
N GLY A 200 2.77 -0.09 11.64
CA GLY A 200 2.86 -1.19 10.67
C GLY A 200 1.53 -1.50 10.00
N LEU A 201 0.42 -1.46 10.75
CA LEU A 201 -0.92 -1.66 10.20
C LEU A 201 -1.34 -0.55 9.25
N TRP A 202 -0.96 0.70 9.52
CA TRP A 202 -1.23 1.79 8.58
C TRP A 202 -0.35 1.73 7.33
N LEU A 203 0.92 1.30 7.46
CA LEU A 203 1.75 0.99 6.29
C LEU A 203 1.14 -0.12 5.45
N GLU A 204 0.52 -1.12 6.08
CA GLU A 204 -0.20 -2.17 5.36
C GLU A 204 -1.36 -1.59 4.53
N LYS A 205 -2.10 -0.63 5.10
CA LYS A 205 -3.17 0.05 4.38
C LYS A 205 -2.64 0.88 3.21
N ILE A 206 -1.51 1.54 3.37
CA ILE A 206 -0.84 2.25 2.27
C ILE A 206 -0.42 1.27 1.16
N ARG A 207 0.13 0.10 1.54
CA ARG A 207 0.49 -0.98 0.60
C ARG A 207 -0.72 -1.49 -0.16
N GLU A 208 -1.85 -1.69 0.52
CA GLU A 208 -3.13 -2.10 -0.07
C GLU A 208 -3.63 -1.09 -1.10
N ILE A 209 -3.59 0.21 -0.79
CA ILE A 209 -3.97 1.26 -1.76
C ILE A 209 -3.04 1.24 -2.98
N ASN A 210 -1.73 1.05 -2.81
CA ASN A 210 -0.80 0.91 -3.94
C ASN A 210 -1.14 -0.28 -4.85
N LYS A 211 -1.52 -1.42 -4.29
CA LYS A 211 -1.95 -2.61 -5.06
C LYS A 211 -3.23 -2.33 -5.86
N LEU A 212 -4.16 -1.55 -5.31
CA LEU A 212 -5.37 -1.14 -6.04
C LEU A 212 -5.04 -0.19 -7.20
N THR A 213 -4.09 0.73 -7.01
CA THR A 213 -3.57 1.59 -8.08
C THR A 213 -2.90 0.79 -9.18
N GLU A 214 -2.00 -0.12 -8.80
CA GLU A 214 -1.27 -1.00 -9.72
C GLU A 214 -2.24 -1.86 -10.53
N SER A 215 -3.28 -2.39 -9.90
CA SER A 215 -4.28 -3.24 -10.57
C SER A 215 -4.94 -2.52 -11.75
N GLY A 216 -5.31 -1.24 -11.60
CA GLY A 216 -5.90 -0.47 -12.69
C GLY A 216 -4.96 -0.30 -13.88
N ALA A 217 -3.69 0.00 -13.62
CA ALA A 217 -2.66 0.10 -14.65
C ALA A 217 -2.38 -1.26 -15.31
N LYS A 218 -2.26 -2.33 -14.51
CA LYS A 218 -1.99 -3.68 -14.98
C LYS A 218 -3.11 -4.21 -15.87
N TYR A 219 -4.37 -4.06 -15.46
CA TYR A 219 -5.52 -4.47 -16.29
C TYR A 219 -5.52 -3.77 -17.65
N ALA A 220 -5.28 -2.44 -17.68
CA ALA A 220 -5.20 -1.70 -18.92
C ALA A 220 -4.04 -2.17 -19.81
N ALA A 221 -2.87 -2.44 -19.21
CA ALA A 221 -1.70 -2.97 -19.91
C ALA A 221 -1.96 -4.35 -20.51
N ASP A 222 -2.53 -5.27 -19.74
CA ASP A 222 -2.83 -6.64 -20.18
C ASP A 222 -3.85 -6.64 -21.32
N MET A 223 -4.93 -5.85 -21.23
CA MET A 223 -5.91 -5.73 -22.31
C MET A 223 -5.32 -5.11 -23.58
N HIS A 224 -4.45 -4.11 -23.45
CA HIS A 224 -3.74 -3.53 -24.58
C HIS A 224 -2.82 -4.53 -25.28
N PHE A 225 -2.11 -5.37 -24.52
CA PHE A 225 -1.30 -6.45 -25.06
C PHE A 225 -2.14 -7.40 -25.93
N TYR A 226 -3.33 -7.81 -25.44
CA TYR A 226 -4.24 -8.68 -26.20
C TYR A 226 -4.80 -8.01 -27.46
N ALA A 227 -5.03 -6.69 -27.43
CA ALA A 227 -5.42 -5.93 -28.62
C ALA A 227 -4.34 -5.98 -29.71
N GLY A 228 -3.06 -5.76 -29.34
CA GLY A 228 -1.93 -5.85 -30.26
C GLY A 228 -1.62 -7.27 -30.75
N GLY A 229 -1.90 -8.29 -29.95
CA GLY A 229 -1.75 -9.71 -30.34
C GLY A 229 -2.73 -10.16 -31.45
N LYS A 230 -3.88 -9.50 -31.61
CA LYS A 230 -4.83 -9.78 -32.70
C LYS A 230 -4.36 -9.26 -34.06
N GLU A 231 -3.52 -8.23 -34.12
CA GLU A 231 -2.97 -7.73 -35.39
C GLU A 231 -1.87 -8.63 -35.96
N VAL A 232 -1.16 -9.39 -35.12
CA VAL A 232 -0.07 -10.29 -35.54
C VAL A 232 -0.60 -11.65 -36.04
N GLY A 233 -1.84 -12.03 -35.69
CA GLY A 233 -2.48 -13.26 -36.14
C GLY A 233 -3.20 -13.16 -37.50
N GLY A 234 -3.26 -11.96 -38.10
CA GLY A 234 -4.03 -11.67 -39.32
C GLY A 234 -3.24 -11.69 -40.63
N LYS A 235 -2.01 -12.21 -40.65
CA LYS A 235 -1.28 -12.51 -41.88
C LYS A 235 -1.01 -14.02 -41.96
N LYS A 236 -1.96 -14.75 -42.54
CA LYS A 236 -1.68 -16.00 -43.24
C LYS A 236 -2.08 -15.81 -44.70
#